data_AF-A0A9E5PQX1-F1
#
_entry.id   AF-A0A9E5PQX1-F1
#
_cell.length_a   1.000
_cell.length_b   1.000
_cell.length_c   1.000
_cell.angle_alpha   90.00
_cell.angle_beta   90.00
_cell.angle_gamma   90.00
#
_symmetry.space_group_name_H-M   'P 1'
#
loop_
_entity.id
_entity.type
_entity.pdbx_description
1 polymer ?
#
loop_
_entity_poly.entity_id
_entity_poly.type
_entity_poly.pdbx_seq_one_letter_code
_entity_poly.pdbx_strand_id
1 'polypeptide(L)'
;MNARQILALCRQAIGAWVDDFAPSMGAAISYYTAFSLAPLLVIVIAVAGAIFGREAVTGQITQQLTDLIGAEGARLVQGLVARASDTDRGLVAGTISMVVLVVGATTVFAELQSALDRIWHVPEREKPTGVWGILRARLLSFGLILGLAFLLMVSLVVGAAIAAMGSWAGGLMPGAEALLQALNMLVSLGFSTVLFAMIFKFMPSASVAWRDVWIGALVTAALFELGKLLIGLYLGKSGITESFQAAGSLVVLLAWVYYAAQIFLLGAEFTKVYARSHGSLAMH
;
A
#
# COMPACT_ATOMS: atom_id res chain seq x y z
N MET A 1 -23.63 15.33 6.33
CA MET A 1 -24.14 14.59 5.15
C MET A 1 -25.12 13.54 5.64
N ASN A 2 -26.27 13.42 4.98
CA ASN A 2 -27.27 12.39 5.31
C ASN A 2 -26.83 11.02 4.77
N ALA A 3 -27.27 9.92 5.39
CA ALA A 3 -26.92 8.55 4.97
C ALA A 3 -27.25 8.28 3.48
N ARG A 4 -28.33 8.87 2.96
CA ARG A 4 -28.70 8.80 1.54
C ARG A 4 -27.67 9.46 0.61
N GLN A 5 -27.05 10.56 1.03
CA GLN A 5 -26.01 11.24 0.25
C GLN A 5 -24.73 10.42 0.21
N ILE A 6 -24.33 9.82 1.34
CA ILE A 6 -23.17 8.92 1.40
C ILE A 6 -23.39 7.72 0.48
N LEU A 7 -24.58 7.09 0.54
CA LEU A 7 -24.92 5.97 -0.34
C LEU A 7 -24.88 6.36 -1.83
N ALA A 8 -25.38 7.55 -2.16
CA ALA A 8 -25.34 8.07 -3.52
C ALA A 8 -23.90 8.29 -4.01
N LEU A 9 -23.02 8.84 -3.17
CA LEU A 9 -21.59 9.00 -3.49
C LEU A 9 -20.90 7.66 -3.70
N CYS A 10 -21.14 6.68 -2.82
CA CYS A 10 -20.57 5.35 -2.98
C CYS A 10 -21.05 4.70 -4.28
N ARG A 11 -22.33 4.83 -4.63
CA ARG A 11 -22.88 4.29 -5.88
C ARG A 11 -22.26 4.97 -7.10
N GLN A 12 -22.08 6.29 -7.07
CA GLN A 12 -21.43 7.04 -8.14
C GLN A 12 -19.96 6.67 -8.28
N ALA A 13 -19.23 6.52 -7.16
CA ALA A 13 -17.84 6.10 -7.15
C ALA A 13 -17.65 4.68 -7.72
N ILE A 14 -18.55 3.75 -7.38
CA ILE A 14 -18.53 2.40 -7.96
C ILE A 14 -18.84 2.44 -9.47
N GLY A 15 -19.80 3.25 -9.89
CA GLY A 15 -20.10 3.45 -11.32
C GLY A 15 -18.87 3.96 -12.07
N ALA A 16 -18.26 5.04 -11.58
CA ALA A 16 -17.05 5.61 -12.16
C ALA A 16 -15.87 4.63 -12.17
N TRP A 17 -15.71 3.82 -11.11
CA TRP A 17 -14.68 2.78 -11.03
C TRP A 17 -14.85 1.71 -12.12
N VAL A 18 -16.09 1.33 -12.46
CA VAL A 18 -16.35 0.43 -13.60
C VAL A 18 -16.09 1.15 -14.92
N ASP A 19 -16.61 2.36 -15.08
CA ASP A 19 -16.53 3.14 -16.33
C ASP A 19 -15.08 3.47 -16.71
N ASP A 20 -14.22 3.75 -15.73
CA ASP A 20 -12.80 4.04 -15.91
C ASP A 20 -11.94 2.77 -16.02
N PHE A 21 -12.55 1.57 -16.05
CA PHE A 21 -11.87 0.26 -16.14
C PHE A 21 -10.84 0.03 -15.01
N ALA A 22 -11.14 0.54 -13.81
CA ALA A 22 -10.29 0.37 -12.63
C ALA A 22 -10.00 -1.11 -12.26
N PRO A 23 -10.91 -2.10 -12.47
CA PRO A 23 -10.57 -3.52 -12.30
C PRO A 23 -9.32 -3.92 -13.07
N SER A 24 -9.26 -3.59 -14.37
CA SER A 24 -8.14 -3.93 -15.25
C SER A 24 -6.86 -3.19 -14.85
N MET A 25 -6.99 -1.93 -14.40
CA MET A 25 -5.86 -1.14 -13.92
C MET A 25 -5.27 -1.72 -12.64
N GLY A 26 -6.10 -2.15 -11.69
CA GLY A 26 -5.62 -2.83 -10.49
C GLY A 26 -4.98 -4.18 -10.80
N ALA A 27 -5.43 -4.90 -11.84
CA ALA A 27 -4.75 -6.11 -12.31
C ALA A 27 -3.34 -5.81 -12.85
N ALA A 28 -3.19 -4.73 -13.63
CA ALA A 28 -1.89 -4.27 -14.12
C ALA A 28 -0.96 -3.85 -12.98
N ILE A 29 -1.43 -3.03 -12.04
CA ILE A 29 -0.67 -2.62 -10.84
C ILE A 29 -0.19 -3.85 -10.06
N SER A 30 -1.05 -4.87 -9.90
CA SER A 30 -0.72 -6.08 -9.16
C SER A 30 0.32 -6.93 -9.86
N TYR A 31 0.18 -7.09 -11.18
CA TYR A 31 1.15 -7.78 -12.00
C TYR A 31 2.53 -7.12 -11.88
N TYR A 32 2.64 -5.80 -12.14
CA TYR A 32 3.92 -5.10 -12.03
C TYR A 32 4.50 -5.11 -10.60
N THR A 33 3.64 -5.06 -9.58
CA THR A 33 4.06 -5.14 -8.17
C THR A 33 4.67 -6.51 -7.86
N ALA A 34 4.02 -7.60 -8.28
CA ALA A 34 4.52 -8.95 -8.05
C ALA A 34 5.88 -9.19 -8.70
N PHE A 35 6.07 -8.70 -9.94
CA PHE A 35 7.35 -8.82 -10.65
C PHE A 35 8.47 -7.99 -10.03
N SER A 36 8.16 -6.84 -9.41
CA SER A 36 9.16 -5.98 -8.75
C SER A 36 9.48 -6.39 -7.31
N LEU A 37 8.62 -7.18 -6.67
CA LEU A 37 8.75 -7.57 -5.27
C LEU A 37 10.00 -8.41 -5.00
N ALA A 38 10.31 -9.42 -5.82
CA ALA A 38 11.49 -10.26 -5.61
C ALA A 38 12.83 -9.47 -5.73
N PRO A 39 13.07 -8.68 -6.81
CA PRO A 39 14.24 -7.80 -6.90
C PRO A 39 14.33 -6.79 -5.75
N LEU A 40 13.19 -6.25 -5.31
CA LEU A 40 13.13 -5.29 -4.19
C LEU A 40 13.62 -5.94 -2.90
N LEU A 41 13.11 -7.13 -2.57
CA LEU A 41 13.48 -7.84 -1.36
C LEU A 41 14.98 -8.15 -1.33
N VAL A 42 15.55 -8.62 -2.44
CA VAL A 42 17.01 -8.87 -2.55
C VAL A 42 17.80 -7.63 -2.13
N ILE A 43 17.43 -6.45 -2.64
CA ILE A 43 18.15 -5.19 -2.37
C ILE A 43 17.90 -4.72 -0.94
N VAL A 44 16.66 -4.77 -0.45
CA VAL A 44 16.34 -4.41 0.95
C VAL A 44 17.14 -5.28 1.92
N ILE A 45 17.24 -6.59 1.69
CA ILE A 45 18.01 -7.50 2.53
C ILE A 45 19.51 -7.22 2.42
N ALA A 46 20.03 -6.99 1.22
CA ALA A 46 21.45 -6.70 1.03
C ALA A 46 21.86 -5.42 1.78
N VAL A 47 21.06 -4.35 1.68
CA VAL A 47 21.30 -3.07 2.37
C VAL A 47 21.09 -3.21 3.87
N ALA A 48 19.97 -3.79 4.30
CA ALA A 48 19.65 -3.91 5.72
C ALA A 48 20.59 -4.89 6.45
N GLY A 49 20.97 -6.00 5.80
CA GLY A 49 21.94 -6.95 6.30
C GLY A 49 23.34 -6.36 6.43
N ALA A 50 23.72 -5.43 5.55
CA ALA A 50 24.99 -4.69 5.66
C ALA A 50 25.01 -3.69 6.83
N ILE A 51 23.86 -3.11 7.20
CA ILE A 51 23.77 -2.07 8.24
C ILE A 51 23.46 -2.67 9.63
N PHE A 52 22.48 -3.57 9.72
CA PHE A 52 21.87 -4.04 10.97
C PHE A 52 22.16 -5.51 11.30
N GLY A 53 22.79 -6.26 10.40
CA GLY A 53 22.95 -7.71 10.52
C GLY A 53 21.70 -8.48 10.10
N ARG A 54 21.88 -9.67 9.50
CA ARG A 54 20.80 -10.43 8.82
C ARG A 54 19.65 -10.87 9.75
N GLU A 55 19.95 -11.14 11.02
CA GLU A 55 18.98 -11.64 11.99
C GLU A 55 18.00 -10.56 12.49
N ALA A 56 18.49 -9.33 12.71
CA ALA A 56 17.66 -8.21 13.15
C ALA A 56 16.58 -7.81 12.12
N VAL A 57 16.91 -8.00 10.83
CA VAL A 57 16.06 -7.62 9.69
C VAL A 57 14.89 -8.60 9.52
N THR A 58 15.11 -9.89 9.73
CA THR A 58 14.13 -10.93 9.39
C THR A 58 12.98 -10.96 10.42
N GLY A 59 13.26 -10.75 11.70
CA GLY A 59 12.25 -10.80 12.77
C GLY A 59 11.20 -9.69 12.71
N GLN A 60 11.63 -8.42 12.63
CA GLN A 60 10.71 -7.27 12.62
C GLN A 60 9.93 -7.13 11.30
N ILE A 61 10.59 -7.36 10.15
CA ILE A 61 9.91 -7.30 8.84
C ILE A 61 8.82 -8.37 8.76
N THR A 62 9.07 -9.56 9.30
CA THR A 62 8.09 -10.66 9.34
C THR A 62 6.81 -10.27 10.07
N GLN A 63 6.93 -9.62 11.24
CA GLN A 63 5.78 -9.20 12.01
C GLN A 63 5.01 -8.09 11.29
N GLN A 64 5.70 -7.12 10.71
CA GLN A 64 5.07 -6.04 9.97
C GLN A 64 4.34 -6.53 8.70
N LEU A 65 4.94 -7.47 7.98
CA LEU A 65 4.30 -8.10 6.83
C LEU A 65 3.07 -8.91 7.26
N THR A 66 3.14 -9.59 8.40
CA THR A 66 1.99 -10.35 8.91
C THR A 66 0.82 -9.43 9.22
N ASP A 67 1.08 -8.28 9.83
CA ASP A 67 0.05 -7.28 10.16
C ASP A 67 -0.51 -6.58 8.91
N LEU A 68 0.31 -6.40 7.86
CA LEU A 68 -0.08 -5.71 6.64
C LEU A 68 -0.78 -6.60 5.62
N ILE A 69 -0.27 -7.82 5.38
CA ILE A 69 -0.69 -8.70 4.28
C ILE A 69 -1.16 -10.09 4.75
N GLY A 70 -1.18 -10.33 6.06
CA GLY A 70 -1.55 -11.62 6.67
C GLY A 70 -0.40 -12.63 6.73
N ALA A 71 -0.57 -13.66 7.55
CA ALA A 71 0.47 -14.66 7.83
C ALA A 71 0.94 -15.42 6.58
N GLU A 72 0.03 -15.79 5.67
CA GLU A 72 0.40 -16.52 4.45
C GLU A 72 1.15 -15.65 3.43
N GLY A 73 0.73 -14.39 3.26
CA GLY A 73 1.47 -13.44 2.44
C GLY A 73 2.87 -13.17 3.01
N ALA A 74 2.95 -13.02 4.33
CA ALA A 74 4.22 -12.83 5.03
C ALA A 74 5.16 -14.03 4.87
N ARG A 75 4.65 -15.28 4.96
CA ARG A 75 5.43 -16.50 4.72
C ARG A 75 6.00 -16.57 3.30
N LEU A 76 5.24 -16.17 2.29
CA LEU A 76 5.78 -16.11 0.92
C LEU A 76 6.93 -15.12 0.82
N VAL A 77 6.72 -13.91 1.32
CA VAL A 77 7.75 -12.86 1.31
C VAL A 77 8.98 -13.34 2.07
N GLN A 78 8.82 -14.00 3.22
CA GLN A 78 9.91 -14.61 3.98
C GLN A 78 10.61 -15.73 3.21
N GLY A 79 9.88 -16.59 2.50
CA GLY A 79 10.47 -17.63 1.66
C GLY A 79 11.28 -17.05 0.50
N LEU A 80 10.79 -15.96 -0.12
CA LEU A 80 11.54 -15.20 -1.13
C LEU A 80 12.77 -14.53 -0.51
N VAL A 81 12.65 -13.96 0.68
CA VAL A 81 13.75 -13.36 1.47
C VAL A 81 14.82 -14.40 1.76
N ALA A 82 14.46 -15.55 2.35
CA ALA A 82 15.39 -16.61 2.72
C ALA A 82 16.19 -17.13 1.52
N ARG A 83 15.50 -17.34 0.39
CA ARG A 83 16.14 -17.75 -0.88
C ARG A 83 16.99 -16.65 -1.51
N ALA A 84 16.62 -15.39 -1.35
CA ALA A 84 17.39 -14.24 -1.82
C ALA A 84 18.65 -14.01 -0.96
N SER A 85 18.60 -14.29 0.34
CA SER A 85 19.75 -14.18 1.25
C SER A 85 20.81 -15.26 1.06
N ASP A 86 20.50 -16.34 0.34
CA ASP A 86 21.42 -17.45 0.01
C ASP A 86 22.36 -17.09 -1.17
N THR A 87 22.52 -15.79 -1.45
CA THR A 87 23.25 -15.28 -2.61
C THR A 87 24.74 -15.19 -2.29
N ASP A 88 25.42 -16.34 -2.36
CA ASP A 88 26.84 -16.46 -2.72
C ASP A 88 27.09 -16.17 -4.23
N ARG A 89 26.08 -15.67 -4.95
CA ARG A 89 26.15 -15.37 -6.38
C ARG A 89 26.61 -13.92 -6.57
N GLY A 90 27.84 -13.76 -7.04
CA GLY A 90 28.59 -12.49 -7.10
C GLY A 90 27.94 -11.32 -7.85
N LEU A 91 28.72 -10.25 -8.01
CA LEU A 91 28.36 -8.90 -8.50
C LEU A 91 27.40 -8.86 -9.71
N VAL A 92 27.41 -9.87 -10.59
CA VAL A 92 26.53 -9.99 -11.76
C VAL A 92 25.06 -10.14 -11.37
N ALA A 93 24.74 -11.01 -10.39
CA ALA A 93 23.36 -11.21 -9.95
C ALA A 93 22.80 -9.95 -9.31
N GLY A 94 23.60 -9.27 -8.48
CA GLY A 94 23.22 -7.99 -7.87
C GLY A 94 22.96 -6.89 -8.91
N THR A 95 23.77 -6.83 -9.97
CA THR A 95 23.58 -5.84 -11.05
C THR A 95 22.29 -6.11 -11.83
N ILE A 96 22.00 -7.37 -12.17
CA ILE A 96 20.76 -7.74 -12.86
C ILE A 96 19.55 -7.43 -11.97
N SER A 97 19.57 -7.81 -10.69
CA SER A 97 18.51 -7.48 -9.73
C SER A 97 18.29 -5.98 -9.59
N MET A 98 19.36 -5.18 -9.58
CA MET A 98 19.27 -3.71 -9.56
C MET A 98 18.56 -3.17 -10.81
N VAL A 99 18.95 -3.62 -12.00
CA VAL A 99 18.31 -3.18 -13.25
C VAL A 99 16.84 -3.58 -13.27
N VAL A 100 16.52 -4.83 -12.93
CA VAL A 100 15.15 -5.33 -12.90
C VAL A 100 14.32 -4.58 -11.85
N LEU A 101 14.88 -4.27 -10.68
CA LEU A 101 14.19 -3.46 -9.67
C LEU A 101 13.89 -2.06 -10.18
N VAL A 102 14.89 -1.37 -10.73
CA VAL A 102 14.73 0.00 -11.22
C VAL A 102 13.64 0.05 -12.30
N VAL A 103 13.64 -0.91 -13.23
CA VAL A 103 12.60 -1.03 -14.26
C VAL A 103 11.24 -1.38 -13.63
N GLY A 104 11.17 -2.40 -12.78
CA GLY A 104 9.92 -2.84 -12.15
C GLY A 104 9.27 -1.76 -11.29
N ALA A 105 10.05 -1.12 -10.41
CA ALA A 105 9.58 -0.01 -9.58
C ALA A 105 9.12 1.17 -10.45
N THR A 106 9.87 1.51 -11.50
CA THR A 106 9.43 2.52 -12.48
C THR A 106 8.05 2.20 -13.04
N THR A 107 7.86 0.97 -13.51
CA THR A 107 6.62 0.56 -14.16
C THR A 107 5.44 0.57 -13.19
N VAL A 108 5.63 0.11 -11.95
CA VAL A 108 4.57 0.17 -10.91
C VAL A 108 4.14 1.61 -10.65
N PHE A 109 5.10 2.53 -10.44
CA PHE A 109 4.79 3.93 -10.18
C PHE A 109 4.16 4.61 -11.40
N ALA A 110 4.64 4.31 -12.61
CA ALA A 110 4.07 4.84 -13.84
C ALA A 110 2.63 4.35 -14.04
N GLU A 111 2.36 3.07 -13.77
CA GLU A 111 1.01 2.50 -13.86
C GLU A 111 0.08 3.12 -12.80
N LEU A 112 0.56 3.29 -11.57
CA LEU A 112 -0.22 3.93 -10.51
C LEU A 112 -0.53 5.40 -10.82
N GLN A 113 0.43 6.14 -11.40
CA GLN A 113 0.23 7.53 -11.80
C GLN A 113 -0.72 7.61 -13.00
N SER A 114 -0.52 6.78 -14.02
CA SER A 114 -1.40 6.66 -15.19
C SER A 114 -2.83 6.34 -14.76
N ALA A 115 -2.97 5.46 -13.76
CA ALA A 115 -4.26 5.09 -13.22
C ALA A 115 -4.97 6.26 -12.54
N LEU A 116 -4.26 7.01 -11.68
CA LEU A 116 -4.80 8.21 -11.07
C LEU A 116 -5.12 9.28 -12.11
N ASP A 117 -4.25 9.51 -13.09
CA ASP A 117 -4.48 10.49 -14.14
C ASP A 117 -5.70 10.15 -15.00
N ARG A 118 -5.96 8.86 -15.24
CA ARG A 118 -7.18 8.38 -15.89
C ARG A 118 -8.42 8.65 -15.03
N ILE A 119 -8.37 8.28 -13.75
CA ILE A 119 -9.44 8.58 -12.78
C ILE A 119 -9.73 10.08 -12.79
N TRP A 120 -8.72 10.93 -12.62
CA TRP A 120 -8.88 12.39 -12.60
C TRP A 120 -9.18 13.02 -13.96
N HIS A 121 -9.23 12.23 -15.05
CA HIS A 121 -9.46 12.69 -16.42
C HIS A 121 -8.47 13.78 -16.86
N VAL A 122 -7.19 13.62 -16.50
CA VAL A 122 -6.15 14.59 -16.83
C VAL A 122 -5.92 14.64 -18.34
N PRO A 123 -6.04 15.82 -19.00
CA PRO A 123 -5.75 15.97 -20.41
C PRO A 123 -4.32 15.56 -20.76
N GLU A 124 -4.10 14.91 -21.90
CA GLU A 124 -2.76 14.46 -22.31
C GLU A 124 -1.71 15.57 -22.39
N ARG A 125 -2.15 16.82 -22.62
CA ARG A 125 -1.30 18.02 -22.67
C ARG A 125 -0.70 18.41 -21.31
N GLU A 126 -1.32 18.01 -20.21
CA GLU A 126 -0.87 18.31 -18.85
C GLU A 126 -0.01 17.19 -18.25
N LYS A 127 0.12 16.06 -18.97
CA LYS A 127 1.00 14.97 -18.55
C LYS A 127 2.45 15.42 -18.66
N PRO A 128 3.30 15.07 -17.68
CA PRO A 128 4.71 15.45 -17.68
C PRO A 128 5.43 14.86 -18.90
N THR A 129 5.70 15.69 -19.91
CA THR A 129 6.44 15.33 -21.12
C THR A 129 7.84 15.94 -21.10
N GLY A 130 8.81 15.26 -21.74
CA GLY A 130 10.20 15.68 -21.81
C GLY A 130 11.06 15.30 -20.60
N VAL A 131 12.36 15.59 -20.70
CA VAL A 131 13.38 15.20 -19.69
C VAL A 131 13.06 15.79 -18.30
N TRP A 132 12.57 17.03 -18.25
CA TRP A 132 12.20 17.69 -16.99
C TRP A 132 10.94 17.08 -16.35
N GLY A 133 9.96 16.68 -17.17
CA GLY A 133 8.76 15.98 -16.69
C GLY A 133 9.11 14.63 -16.08
N ILE A 134 9.97 13.86 -16.75
CA ILE A 134 10.48 12.58 -16.24
C ILE A 134 11.24 12.80 -14.93
N LEU A 135 12.18 13.76 -14.87
CA LEU A 135 12.97 14.02 -13.67
C LEU A 135 12.09 14.43 -12.48
N ARG A 136 11.08 15.30 -12.71
CA ARG A 136 10.12 15.69 -11.68
C ARG A 136 9.28 14.50 -11.20
N ALA A 137 8.80 13.66 -12.11
CA ALA A 137 8.07 12.45 -11.75
C ALA A 137 8.95 11.52 -10.89
N ARG A 138 10.23 11.36 -11.23
CA ARG A 138 11.18 10.58 -10.42
C ARG A 138 11.43 11.16 -9.04
N LEU A 139 11.63 12.47 -8.94
CA LEU A 139 11.81 13.15 -7.66
C LEU A 139 10.56 13.02 -6.78
N LEU A 140 9.36 13.10 -7.36
CA LEU A 140 8.11 12.87 -6.65
C LEU A 140 7.98 11.41 -6.19
N SER A 141 8.27 10.43 -7.06
CA SER A 141 8.27 9.01 -6.66
C SER A 141 9.28 8.75 -5.54
N PHE A 142 10.49 9.31 -5.63
CA PHE A 142 11.52 9.15 -4.61
C PHE A 142 11.13 9.83 -3.30
N GLY A 143 10.58 11.05 -3.35
CA GLY A 143 10.06 11.76 -2.20
C GLY A 143 8.90 11.01 -1.54
N LEU A 144 8.01 10.40 -2.34
CA LEU A 144 6.95 9.55 -1.84
C LEU A 144 7.54 8.32 -1.16
N ILE A 145 8.46 7.59 -1.80
CA ILE A 145 9.14 6.42 -1.20
C ILE A 145 9.80 6.77 0.13
N LEU A 146 10.50 7.91 0.21
CA LEU A 146 11.10 8.38 1.47
C LEU A 146 10.04 8.72 2.51
N GLY A 147 8.95 9.39 2.11
CA GLY A 147 7.82 9.68 2.99
C GLY A 147 7.13 8.41 3.50
N LEU A 148 6.97 7.39 2.64
CA LEU A 148 6.47 6.07 2.97
C LEU A 148 7.38 5.39 3.99
N ALA A 149 8.69 5.35 3.73
CA ALA A 149 9.68 4.72 4.60
C ALA A 149 9.73 5.41 5.98
N PHE A 150 9.73 6.75 6.00
CA PHE A 150 9.66 7.53 7.23
C PHE A 150 8.38 7.26 8.00
N LEU A 151 7.23 7.29 7.33
CA LEU A 151 5.93 7.05 7.95
C LEU A 151 5.82 5.63 8.54
N LEU A 152 6.35 4.63 7.83
CA LEU A 152 6.46 3.26 8.35
C LEU A 152 7.37 3.18 9.57
N MET A 153 8.51 3.86 9.56
CA MET A 153 9.42 3.90 10.72
C MET A 153 8.77 4.55 11.94
N VAL A 154 8.06 5.67 11.75
CA VAL A 154 7.30 6.31 12.83
C VAL A 154 6.19 5.39 13.33
N SER A 155 5.47 4.73 12.42
CA SER A 155 4.44 3.75 12.76
C SER A 155 4.98 2.60 13.62
N LEU A 156 6.16 2.07 13.26
CA LEU A 156 6.85 1.05 14.05
C LEU A 156 7.21 1.54 15.46
N VAL A 157 7.78 2.74 15.57
CA VAL A 157 8.18 3.32 16.86
C VAL A 157 6.95 3.53 17.75
N VAL A 158 5.85 4.06 17.19
CA VAL A 158 4.60 4.28 17.92
C VAL A 158 3.97 2.94 18.32
N GLY A 159 3.92 1.97 17.41
CA GLY A 159 3.40 0.62 17.69
C GLY A 159 4.20 -0.09 18.79
N ALA A 160 5.54 -0.02 18.74
CA ALA A 160 6.42 -0.58 19.76
C ALA A 160 6.24 0.13 21.11
N ALA A 161 6.09 1.46 21.13
CA ALA A 161 5.80 2.21 22.35
C ALA A 161 4.45 1.80 22.96
N ILE A 162 3.41 1.62 22.15
CA ILE A 162 2.09 1.16 22.61
C ILE A 162 2.17 -0.26 23.16
N ALA A 163 2.87 -1.16 22.48
CA ALA A 163 3.05 -2.54 22.94
C ALA A 163 3.85 -2.60 24.27
N ALA A 164 4.89 -1.78 24.40
CA ALA A 164 5.68 -1.67 25.63
C ALA A 164 4.86 -1.08 26.80
N MET A 165 4.01 -0.09 26.54
CA MET A 165 3.06 0.41 27.54
C MET A 165 2.03 -0.66 27.92
N GLY A 166 1.60 -1.47 26.96
CA GLY A 166 0.65 -2.56 27.18
C GLY A 166 1.17 -3.67 28.06
N SER A 167 2.43 -4.07 27.91
CA SER A 167 3.03 -5.09 28.77
C SER A 167 3.19 -4.64 30.23
N TRP A 168 3.27 -3.32 30.48
CA TRP A 168 3.28 -2.74 31.83
C TRP A 168 1.88 -2.56 32.41
N ALA A 169 0.89 -2.27 31.56
CA ALA A 169 -0.51 -2.03 31.96
C ALA A 169 -1.36 -3.30 32.10
N GLY A 170 -0.96 -4.41 31.46
CA GLY A 170 -1.73 -5.66 31.37
C GLY A 170 -2.07 -6.35 32.71
N GLY A 171 -1.45 -5.93 33.82
CA GLY A 171 -1.75 -6.45 35.16
C GLY A 171 -2.63 -5.56 36.05
N LEU A 172 -2.92 -4.31 35.64
CA LEU A 172 -3.45 -3.29 36.57
C LEU A 172 -4.96 -3.00 36.41
N MET A 173 -5.54 -3.20 35.22
CA MET A 173 -6.97 -2.90 34.98
C MET A 173 -7.63 -3.88 33.99
N PRO A 174 -8.80 -4.48 34.32
CA PRO A 174 -9.60 -5.20 33.34
C PRO A 174 -10.07 -4.24 32.23
N GLY A 175 -9.76 -4.55 30.98
CA GLY A 175 -10.10 -3.73 29.79
C GLY A 175 -8.95 -2.92 29.18
N ALA A 176 -7.76 -2.90 29.81
CA ALA A 176 -6.60 -2.21 29.26
C ALA A 176 -6.17 -2.74 27.87
N GLU A 177 -6.24 -4.06 27.66
CA GLU A 177 -5.92 -4.69 26.38
C GLU A 177 -6.83 -4.22 25.24
N ALA A 178 -8.15 -4.14 25.49
CA ALA A 178 -9.12 -3.66 24.50
C ALA A 178 -8.88 -2.19 24.14
N LEU A 179 -8.55 -1.36 25.13
CA LEU A 179 -8.22 0.05 24.92
C LEU A 179 -6.93 0.20 24.09
N LEU A 180 -5.90 -0.59 24.37
CA LEU A 180 -4.63 -0.60 23.63
C LEU A 180 -4.83 -1.08 22.19
N GLN A 181 -5.66 -2.09 21.98
CA GLN A 181 -6.01 -2.57 20.64
C GLN A 181 -6.77 -1.52 19.84
N ALA A 182 -7.74 -0.84 20.47
CA ALA A 182 -8.45 0.28 19.85
C ALA A 182 -7.51 1.44 19.50
N LEU A 183 -6.57 1.77 20.39
CA LEU A 183 -5.57 2.81 20.16
C LEU A 183 -4.62 2.43 19.01
N ASN A 184 -4.14 1.20 18.96
CA ASN A 184 -3.32 0.71 17.86
C ASN A 184 -4.08 0.77 16.52
N MET A 185 -5.36 0.38 16.50
CA MET A 185 -6.22 0.48 15.33
C MET A 185 -6.40 1.93 14.86
N LEU A 186 -6.61 2.88 15.78
CA LEU A 186 -6.70 4.30 15.46
C LEU A 186 -5.38 4.85 14.89
N VAL A 187 -4.26 4.43 15.45
CA VAL A 187 -2.93 4.80 14.98
C VAL A 187 -2.67 4.24 13.57
N SER A 188 -2.95 2.95 13.33
CA SER A 188 -2.84 2.33 12.01
C SER A 188 -3.74 3.01 10.97
N LEU A 189 -4.99 3.32 11.35
CA LEU A 189 -5.92 4.06 10.51
C LEU A 189 -5.40 5.47 10.20
N GLY A 190 -4.84 6.17 11.19
CA GLY A 190 -4.25 7.48 11.04
C GLY A 190 -3.07 7.48 10.06
N PHE A 191 -2.13 6.54 10.23
CA PHE A 191 -1.01 6.36 9.32
C PHE A 191 -1.47 6.02 7.90
N SER A 192 -2.39 5.07 7.74
CA SER A 192 -2.98 4.71 6.44
C SER A 192 -3.71 5.90 5.80
N THR A 193 -4.35 6.76 6.59
CA THR A 193 -5.02 7.96 6.08
C THR A 193 -4.00 8.96 5.56
N VAL A 194 -2.94 9.25 6.32
CA VAL A 194 -1.85 10.15 5.88
C VAL A 194 -1.18 9.59 4.62
N LEU A 195 -0.97 8.28 4.58
CA LEU A 195 -0.42 7.54 3.45
C LEU A 195 -1.21 7.79 2.16
N PHE A 196 -2.50 7.44 2.17
CA PHE A 196 -3.36 7.63 1.00
C PHE A 196 -3.53 9.12 0.65
N ALA A 197 -3.55 10.01 1.65
CA ALA A 197 -3.62 11.44 1.42
C ALA A 197 -2.40 11.96 0.66
N MET A 198 -1.19 11.53 1.04
CA MET A 198 0.03 11.88 0.31
C MET A 198 -0.03 11.37 -1.14
N ILE A 199 -0.44 10.12 -1.33
CA ILE A 199 -0.53 9.54 -2.68
C ILE A 199 -1.54 10.31 -3.54
N PHE A 200 -2.78 10.48 -3.06
CA PHE A 200 -3.84 11.19 -3.79
C PHE A 200 -3.56 12.67 -4.02
N LYS A 201 -2.72 13.30 -3.20
CA LYS A 201 -2.34 14.71 -3.37
C LYS A 201 -1.18 14.92 -4.33
N PHE A 202 -0.14 14.08 -4.24
CA PHE A 202 1.14 14.34 -4.91
C PHE A 202 1.36 13.51 -6.17
N MET A 203 0.66 12.38 -6.31
CA MET A 203 0.86 11.47 -7.43
C MET A 203 0.07 11.82 -8.69
N PRO A 204 -1.22 12.21 -8.62
CA PRO A 204 -1.93 12.67 -9.80
C PRO A 204 -1.29 13.93 -10.36
N SER A 205 -1.31 14.06 -11.68
CA SER A 205 -0.96 15.29 -12.38
C SER A 205 -2.04 16.38 -12.18
N ALA A 206 -3.24 16.00 -11.74
CA ALA A 206 -4.33 16.91 -11.39
C ALA A 206 -4.09 17.65 -10.06
N SER A 207 -4.46 18.93 -10.00
CA SER A 207 -4.45 19.68 -8.75
C SER A 207 -5.70 19.41 -7.92
N VAL A 208 -5.56 18.59 -6.86
CA VAL A 208 -6.66 18.24 -5.94
C VAL A 208 -6.53 19.05 -4.63
N ALA A 209 -7.61 19.63 -4.11
CA ALA A 209 -7.56 20.35 -2.83
C ALA A 209 -7.37 19.40 -1.63
N TRP A 210 -6.58 19.81 -0.63
CA TRP A 210 -6.30 19.00 0.55
C TRP A 210 -7.56 18.57 1.33
N ARG A 211 -8.58 19.44 1.39
CA ARG A 211 -9.85 19.13 2.07
C ARG A 211 -10.55 17.92 1.48
N ASP A 212 -10.52 17.77 0.16
CA ASP A 212 -11.19 16.67 -0.53
C ASP A 212 -10.37 15.37 -0.38
N VAL A 213 -9.03 15.52 -0.46
CA VAL A 213 -8.08 14.41 -0.28
C VAL A 213 -8.22 13.74 1.08
N TRP A 214 -8.33 14.50 2.19
CA TRP A 214 -8.43 13.92 3.53
C TRP A 214 -9.64 13.02 3.70
N ILE A 215 -10.79 13.41 3.13
CA ILE A 215 -12.04 12.64 3.25
C ILE A 215 -11.94 11.35 2.43
N GLY A 216 -11.44 11.44 1.21
CA GLY A 216 -11.20 10.27 0.37
C GLY A 216 -10.16 9.32 0.95
N ALA A 217 -9.05 9.85 1.46
CA ALA A 217 -8.00 9.07 2.11
C ALA A 217 -8.48 8.35 3.38
N LEU A 218 -9.33 8.99 4.18
CA LEU A 218 -9.91 8.38 5.38
C LEU A 218 -10.84 7.21 5.03
N VAL A 219 -11.71 7.39 4.03
CA VAL A 219 -12.58 6.31 3.54
C VAL A 219 -11.75 5.15 2.98
N THR A 220 -10.71 5.46 2.21
CA THR A 220 -9.79 4.47 1.66
C THR A 220 -9.05 3.71 2.75
N ALA A 221 -8.54 4.42 3.76
CA ALA A 221 -7.87 3.82 4.91
C ALA A 221 -8.81 2.91 5.71
N ALA A 222 -10.06 3.33 5.94
CA ALA A 222 -11.05 2.51 6.62
C ALA A 222 -11.36 1.23 5.84
N LEU A 223 -11.54 1.33 4.52
CA LEU A 223 -11.73 0.17 3.64
C LEU A 223 -10.50 -0.75 3.64
N PHE A 224 -9.29 -0.18 3.63
CA PHE A 224 -8.04 -0.92 3.66
C PHE A 224 -7.85 -1.70 4.97
N GLU A 225 -8.14 -1.08 6.11
CA GLU A 225 -8.12 -1.72 7.43
C GLU A 225 -9.16 -2.86 7.52
N LEU A 226 -10.40 -2.61 7.06
CA LEU A 226 -11.43 -3.65 6.96
C LEU A 226 -10.97 -4.80 6.05
N GLY A 227 -10.29 -4.46 4.96
CA GLY A 227 -9.73 -5.38 4.00
C GLY A 227 -8.68 -6.33 4.58
N LYS A 228 -7.75 -5.79 5.39
CA LYS A 228 -6.78 -6.58 6.17
C LYS A 228 -7.48 -7.63 7.02
N LEU A 229 -8.54 -7.23 7.73
CA LEU A 229 -9.32 -8.14 8.57
C LEU A 229 -10.03 -9.22 7.75
N LEU A 230 -10.69 -8.84 6.64
CA LEU A 230 -11.44 -9.77 5.80
C LEU A 230 -10.56 -10.83 5.16
N ILE A 231 -9.42 -10.44 4.57
CA ILE A 231 -8.52 -11.41 3.95
C ILE A 231 -7.81 -12.25 5.02
N GLY A 232 -7.45 -11.67 6.17
CA GLY A 232 -6.94 -12.44 7.30
C GLY A 232 -7.90 -13.55 7.75
N LEU A 233 -9.21 -13.23 7.84
CA LEU A 233 -10.26 -14.20 8.15
C LEU A 233 -10.47 -15.24 7.04
N TYR A 234 -10.44 -14.81 5.78
CA TYR A 234 -10.61 -15.71 4.63
C TYR A 234 -9.47 -16.71 4.57
N LEU A 235 -8.23 -16.24 4.62
CA LEU A 235 -7.02 -17.07 4.56
C LEU A 235 -6.86 -17.97 5.77
N GLY A 236 -7.16 -17.46 6.98
CA GLY A 236 -7.11 -18.23 8.21
C GLY A 236 -8.11 -19.39 8.25
N LYS A 237 -9.21 -19.31 7.50
CA LYS A 237 -10.21 -20.38 7.38
C LYS A 237 -10.03 -21.27 6.15
N SER A 238 -9.34 -20.80 5.11
CA SER A 238 -9.30 -21.47 3.82
C SER A 238 -8.33 -22.65 3.73
N GLY A 239 -7.60 -23.00 4.81
CA GLY A 239 -6.83 -24.24 4.95
C GLY A 239 -6.21 -24.72 3.63
N ILE A 240 -5.30 -23.91 3.05
CA ILE A 240 -4.69 -24.22 1.76
C ILE A 240 -4.01 -25.59 1.91
N THR A 241 -4.54 -26.57 1.19
CA THR A 241 -4.14 -27.97 1.23
C THR A 241 -2.63 -28.10 1.00
N GLU A 242 -1.97 -28.99 1.76
CA GLU A 242 -0.50 -29.19 1.74
C GLU A 242 0.08 -29.32 0.32
N SER A 243 -0.69 -29.86 -0.63
CA SER A 243 -0.29 -30.07 -2.02
C SER A 243 -0.06 -28.80 -2.85
N PHE A 244 -0.55 -27.63 -2.42
CA PHE A 244 -0.45 -26.38 -3.20
C PHE A 244 0.21 -25.21 -2.44
N GLN A 245 0.79 -25.41 -1.26
CA GLN A 245 1.30 -24.31 -0.42
C GLN A 245 2.23 -23.31 -1.15
N ALA A 246 3.14 -23.78 -2.00
CA ALA A 246 4.07 -22.90 -2.73
C ALA A 246 3.39 -22.09 -3.86
N ALA A 247 2.46 -22.70 -4.61
CA ALA A 247 1.73 -22.01 -5.70
C ALA A 247 0.57 -21.15 -5.15
N GLY A 248 -0.11 -21.64 -4.12
CA GLY A 248 -1.21 -20.97 -3.44
C GLY A 248 -0.78 -19.67 -2.77
N SER A 249 0.42 -19.63 -2.19
CA SER A 249 0.93 -18.41 -1.54
C SER A 249 1.17 -17.26 -2.53
N LEU A 250 1.62 -17.53 -3.77
CA LEU A 250 1.74 -16.51 -4.82
C LEU A 250 0.38 -15.99 -5.28
N VAL A 251 -0.59 -16.89 -5.46
CA VAL A 251 -1.97 -16.52 -5.81
C VAL A 251 -2.59 -15.66 -4.71
N VAL A 252 -2.35 -16.00 -3.45
CA VAL A 252 -2.82 -15.22 -2.29
C VAL A 252 -2.18 -13.83 -2.27
N LEU A 253 -0.86 -13.74 -2.49
CA LEU A 253 -0.18 -12.44 -2.57
C LEU A 253 -0.73 -11.60 -3.73
N LEU A 254 -0.93 -12.18 -4.91
CA LEU A 254 -1.51 -11.49 -6.06
C LEU A 254 -2.94 -11.03 -5.77
N ALA A 255 -3.77 -11.87 -5.16
CA ALA A 255 -5.13 -11.52 -4.76
C ALA A 255 -5.13 -10.39 -3.72
N TRP A 256 -4.20 -10.43 -2.76
CA TRP A 256 -4.01 -9.38 -1.77
C TRP A 256 -3.64 -8.05 -2.41
N VAL A 257 -2.61 -8.04 -3.28
CA VAL A 257 -2.15 -6.83 -3.96
C VAL A 257 -3.24 -6.29 -4.88
N TYR A 258 -3.96 -7.17 -5.58
CA TYR A 258 -5.10 -6.79 -6.41
C TYR A 258 -6.19 -6.14 -5.61
N TYR A 259 -6.58 -6.75 -4.50
CA TYR A 259 -7.57 -6.19 -3.61
C TYR A 259 -7.16 -4.83 -3.04
N ALA A 260 -5.90 -4.69 -2.60
CA ALA A 260 -5.36 -3.42 -2.14
C ALA A 260 -5.38 -2.35 -3.24
N ALA A 261 -5.02 -2.71 -4.48
CA ALA A 261 -5.12 -1.83 -5.63
C ALA A 261 -6.58 -1.43 -5.92
N GLN A 262 -7.54 -2.33 -5.77
CA GLN A 262 -8.96 -2.01 -5.97
C GLN A 262 -9.50 -1.04 -4.93
N ILE A 263 -9.17 -1.23 -3.65
CA ILE A 263 -9.54 -0.27 -2.59
C ILE A 263 -8.93 1.09 -2.90
N PHE A 264 -7.66 1.12 -3.28
CA PHE A 264 -6.96 2.35 -3.62
C PHE A 264 -7.64 3.09 -4.78
N LEU A 265 -7.94 2.41 -5.88
CA LEU A 265 -8.58 3.01 -7.06
C LEU A 265 -10.02 3.46 -6.76
N LEU A 266 -10.78 2.65 -6.02
CA LEU A 266 -12.12 3.02 -5.57
C LEU A 266 -12.08 4.26 -4.66
N GLY A 267 -11.07 4.35 -3.80
CA GLY A 267 -10.79 5.50 -2.95
C GLY A 267 -10.49 6.77 -3.73
N ALA A 268 -9.71 6.66 -4.81
CA ALA A 268 -9.42 7.77 -5.70
C ALA A 268 -10.69 8.25 -6.44
N GLU A 269 -11.51 7.33 -6.94
CA GLU A 269 -12.81 7.67 -7.54
C GLU A 269 -13.76 8.32 -6.54
N PHE A 270 -13.83 7.80 -5.32
CA PHE A 270 -14.62 8.42 -4.26
C PHE A 270 -14.15 9.85 -3.97
N THR A 271 -12.83 10.08 -3.94
CA THR A 271 -12.23 11.41 -3.75
C THR A 271 -12.66 12.37 -4.86
N LYS A 272 -12.60 11.94 -6.12
CA LYS A 272 -13.02 12.71 -7.29
C LYS A 272 -14.51 13.03 -7.28
N VAL A 273 -15.37 12.04 -7.02
CA VAL A 273 -16.83 12.22 -6.94
C VAL A 273 -17.19 13.14 -5.78
N TYR A 274 -16.52 13.01 -4.63
CA TYR A 274 -16.68 13.92 -3.49
C TYR A 274 -16.27 15.35 -3.87
N ALA A 275 -15.09 15.52 -4.50
CA ALA A 275 -14.58 16.81 -4.92
C ALA A 275 -15.54 17.53 -5.89
N ARG A 276 -16.12 16.80 -6.86
CA ARG A 276 -17.06 17.35 -7.86
C ARG A 276 -18.45 17.65 -7.30
N SER A 277 -18.93 16.90 -6.32
CA SER A 277 -20.31 17.04 -5.83
C SER A 277 -20.45 17.93 -4.60
N HIS A 278 -19.45 17.96 -3.73
CA HIS A 278 -19.50 18.65 -2.43
C HIS A 278 -18.20 19.40 -2.08
N GLY A 279 -17.11 19.13 -2.80
CA GLY A 279 -15.78 19.64 -2.51
C GLY A 279 -15.37 20.85 -3.34
N SER A 280 -14.06 21.02 -3.53
CA SER A 280 -13.48 22.21 -4.19
C SER A 280 -13.83 22.36 -5.67
N LEU A 281 -14.19 21.28 -6.35
CA LEU A 281 -14.54 21.26 -7.77
C LEU A 281 -16.05 21.38 -8.01
N ALA A 282 -16.88 21.49 -6.97
CA ALA A 282 -18.34 21.64 -7.13
C ALA A 282 -18.76 23.04 -7.63
N MET A 283 -17.83 24.00 -7.70
CA MET A 283 -18.07 25.37 -8.17
C MET A 283 -17.60 25.62 -9.62
N HIS A 284 -17.12 24.60 -10.32
CA HIS A 284 -16.68 24.64 -11.72
C HIS A 284 -17.40 23.57 -12.55
#